data_AF-A0A423WBN0-F1
#
_entry.id   AF-A0A423WBN0-F1
#
_cell.length_a   1.000
_cell.length_b   1.000
_cell.length_c   1.000
_cell.angle_alpha   90.00
_cell.angle_beta   90.00
_cell.angle_gamma   90.00
#
_symmetry.space_group_name_H-M   'P 1'
#
loop_
_entity.id
_entity.type
_entity.pdbx_description
1 polymer ?
#
loop_
_entity_poly.entity_id
_entity_poly.type
_entity_poly.pdbx_seq_one_letter_code
_entity_poly.pdbx_strand_id
1 'polypeptide(L)'
;MNSKKREKVAKSPYSGLQFITRTPPLEKQRRQLAETLDSSALDRLIYGQEASSEPPPGIEKPPEYDQKKRQDVYYADIDPRTHWTRPRSDDWYRKKEEEIRARGGRKANFGKAAQRMREQRLNEDPDAWEESLPDRVQNNEAWLGAMRWLHSQEPGTQPRVNPQANGHVSPPPVRKKRAYRRRNQVAVPKVETEPIDAPARLNSEMSISEPEPRNAARTKPFA
;
A
#
# COMPACT_ATOMS: atom_id res chain seq x y z
N MET A 1 -38.67 -69.02 6.18
CA MET A 1 -37.45 -68.20 5.92
C MET A 1 -37.86 -66.74 5.89
N ASN A 2 -37.19 -65.87 6.64
CA ASN A 2 -36.90 -64.46 6.29
C ASN A 2 -36.18 -63.79 7.47
N SER A 3 -34.86 -63.75 7.36
CA SER A 3 -33.93 -63.17 8.34
C SER A 3 -33.95 -61.65 8.25
N LYS A 4 -34.36 -60.98 9.33
CA LYS A 4 -34.25 -59.53 9.48
C LYS A 4 -32.77 -59.18 9.69
N LYS A 5 -32.08 -58.76 8.62
CA LYS A 5 -30.75 -58.14 8.71
C LYS A 5 -30.89 -56.80 9.43
N ARG A 6 -30.37 -56.71 10.66
CA ARG A 6 -30.19 -55.44 11.37
C ARG A 6 -28.94 -54.76 10.81
N GLU A 7 -29.11 -53.70 10.03
CA GLU A 7 -28.02 -52.80 9.66
C GLU A 7 -27.46 -52.12 10.91
N LYS A 8 -26.16 -52.29 11.13
CA LYS A 8 -25.43 -51.54 12.16
C LYS A 8 -25.09 -50.17 11.58
N VAL A 9 -25.87 -49.15 11.93
CA VAL A 9 -25.51 -47.75 11.64
C VAL A 9 -24.24 -47.43 12.41
N ALA A 10 -23.13 -47.27 11.69
CA ALA A 10 -21.86 -46.85 12.25
C ALA A 10 -22.04 -45.46 12.88
N LYS A 11 -21.83 -45.37 14.20
CA LYS A 11 -21.84 -44.09 14.92
C LYS A 11 -20.73 -43.23 14.32
N SER A 12 -21.11 -42.08 13.75
CA SER A 12 -20.18 -41.08 13.24
C SER A 12 -19.10 -40.77 14.31
N PRO A 13 -17.81 -40.75 13.94
CA PRO A 13 -16.71 -40.47 14.87
C PRO A 13 -16.76 -39.04 15.44
N TYR A 14 -17.70 -38.21 14.96
CA TYR A 14 -17.92 -36.84 15.42
C TYR A 14 -19.09 -36.69 16.41
N SER A 15 -19.79 -37.78 16.76
CA SER A 15 -20.96 -37.72 17.65
C SER A 15 -20.66 -37.34 19.11
N GLY A 16 -19.39 -37.29 19.51
CA GLY A 16 -18.95 -36.87 20.85
C GLY A 16 -18.28 -35.50 20.92
N LEU A 17 -18.15 -34.79 19.79
CA LEU A 17 -17.53 -33.46 19.78
C LEU A 17 -18.56 -32.41 20.22
N GLN A 18 -18.50 -32.03 21.49
CA GLN A 18 -19.16 -30.84 21.99
C GLN A 18 -18.51 -29.63 21.33
N PHE A 19 -19.20 -29.01 20.38
CA PHE A 19 -18.81 -27.69 19.88
C PHE A 19 -18.98 -26.71 21.02
N ILE A 20 -17.91 -26.47 21.77
CA ILE A 20 -17.86 -25.40 22.76
C ILE A 20 -17.91 -24.10 21.96
N THR A 21 -19.12 -23.60 21.69
CA THR A 21 -19.34 -22.22 21.28
C THR A 21 -19.01 -21.36 22.48
N ARG A 22 -17.71 -21.18 22.76
CA ARG A 22 -17.24 -20.03 23.52
C ARG A 22 -17.77 -18.85 22.71
N THR A 23 -18.85 -18.21 23.15
CA THR A 23 -19.28 -16.95 22.57
C THR A 23 -18.03 -16.08 22.51
N PRO A 24 -17.49 -15.77 21.32
CA PRO A 24 -16.22 -15.08 21.26
C PRO A 24 -16.42 -13.70 21.90
N PRO A 25 -15.38 -13.14 22.56
CA PRO A 25 -15.42 -11.79 23.13
C PRO A 25 -16.00 -10.74 22.15
N LEU A 26 -15.90 -11.01 20.85
CA LEU A 26 -16.53 -10.27 19.75
C LEU A 26 -18.05 -10.15 19.82
N GLU A 27 -18.81 -11.15 20.28
CA GLU A 27 -20.29 -11.05 20.31
C GLU A 27 -20.77 -10.11 21.42
N LYS A 28 -20.05 -10.10 22.55
CA LYS A 28 -20.29 -9.11 23.62
C LYS A 28 -19.98 -7.71 23.12
N GLN A 29 -18.85 -7.53 22.45
CA GLN A 29 -18.48 -6.25 21.84
C GLN A 29 -19.48 -5.82 20.76
N ARG A 30 -19.96 -6.75 19.93
CA ARG A 30 -20.97 -6.47 18.90
C ARG A 30 -22.29 -6.00 19.51
N ARG A 31 -22.74 -6.62 20.61
CA ARG A 31 -23.94 -6.18 21.34
C ARG A 31 -23.74 -4.81 21.96
N GLN A 32 -22.60 -4.57 22.62
CA GLN A 32 -22.26 -3.26 23.18
C GLN A 32 -22.26 -2.17 22.10
N LEU A 33 -21.65 -2.43 20.93
CA LEU A 33 -21.65 -1.48 19.82
C LEU A 33 -23.04 -1.25 19.22
N ALA A 34 -23.89 -2.28 19.18
CA ALA A 34 -25.27 -2.14 18.72
C ALA A 34 -26.14 -1.35 19.72
N GLU A 35 -25.90 -1.51 21.02
CA GLU A 35 -26.57 -0.78 22.09
C GLU A 35 -26.17 0.70 22.13
N THR A 36 -24.91 1.03 21.82
CA THR A 36 -24.41 2.42 21.78
C THR A 36 -24.61 3.11 20.43
N LEU A 37 -25.23 2.45 19.45
CA LEU A 37 -25.40 3.01 18.11
C LEU A 37 -26.50 4.06 18.13
N ASP A 38 -26.11 5.31 17.84
CA ASP A 38 -27.06 6.40 17.60
C ASP A 38 -27.72 6.21 16.23
N SER A 39 -28.99 5.78 16.22
CA SER A 39 -29.76 5.61 14.99
C SER A 39 -29.93 6.94 14.23
N SER A 40 -30.00 8.07 14.95
CA SER A 40 -30.17 9.39 14.32
C SER A 40 -28.93 9.81 13.51
N ALA A 41 -27.74 9.38 13.92
CA ALA A 41 -26.51 9.63 13.18
C ALA A 41 -26.50 8.89 11.82
N LEU A 42 -27.08 7.69 11.78
CA LEU A 42 -27.22 6.92 10.56
C LEU A 42 -28.26 7.54 9.62
N ASP A 43 -29.40 7.97 10.15
CA ASP A 43 -30.43 8.67 9.37
C ASP A 43 -29.90 9.98 8.77
N ARG A 44 -29.14 10.77 9.54
CA ARG A 44 -28.46 11.97 9.04
C ARG A 44 -27.45 11.65 7.93
N LEU A 45 -26.77 10.51 8.00
CA LEU A 45 -25.84 10.07 6.96
C LEU A 45 -26.56 9.63 5.67
N ILE A 46 -27.69 8.93 5.80
CA ILE A 46 -28.48 8.45 4.65
C ILE A 46 -29.15 9.63 3.94
N TYR A 47 -29.82 10.51 4.70
CA TYR A 47 -30.62 11.60 4.16
C TYR A 47 -29.85 12.92 4.01
N GLY A 48 -28.62 13.03 4.51
CA GLY A 48 -27.75 14.19 4.33
C GLY A 48 -26.94 14.20 3.03
N GLN A 49 -27.10 13.20 2.15
CA GLN A 49 -26.40 13.16 0.85
C GLN A 49 -27.13 14.02 -0.18
N GLU A 50 -26.39 14.67 -1.08
CA GLU A 50 -26.91 15.60 -2.10
C GLU A 50 -27.97 15.01 -3.02
N ALA A 51 -27.88 13.71 -3.29
CA ALA A 51 -28.79 12.99 -4.18
C ALA A 51 -29.77 12.07 -3.43
N SER A 52 -29.89 12.23 -2.11
CA SER A 52 -30.80 11.41 -1.31
C SER A 52 -32.25 11.88 -1.46
N SER A 53 -33.18 10.95 -1.30
CA SER A 53 -34.60 11.27 -1.27
C SER A 53 -34.97 12.01 0.01
N GLU A 54 -36.10 12.70 0.00
CA GLU A 54 -36.65 13.32 1.21
C GLU A 54 -36.88 12.27 2.32
N PRO A 55 -36.42 12.51 3.56
CA PRO A 55 -36.62 11.59 4.67
C PRO A 55 -38.11 11.37 4.97
N PRO A 56 -38.48 10.15 5.39
CA PRO A 56 -39.77 9.84 5.96
C PRO A 56 -40.20 10.78 7.10
N PRO A 57 -41.52 10.95 7.33
CA PRO A 57 -42.03 11.81 8.38
C PRO A 57 -41.57 11.34 9.77
N GLY A 58 -40.99 12.26 10.54
CA GLY A 58 -40.46 12.01 11.89
C GLY A 58 -38.94 11.87 11.98
N ILE A 59 -38.22 11.90 10.85
CA ILE A 59 -36.75 11.87 10.81
C ILE A 59 -36.21 13.29 10.59
N GLU A 60 -35.34 13.76 11.48
CA GLU A 60 -34.74 15.09 11.41
C GLU A 60 -33.72 15.17 10.28
N LYS A 61 -33.92 16.12 9.35
CA LYS A 61 -32.90 16.47 8.35
C LYS A 61 -31.71 17.12 9.08
N PRO A 62 -30.46 16.70 8.81
CA PRO A 62 -29.32 17.48 9.25
C PRO A 62 -29.40 18.88 8.65
N PRO A 63 -28.94 19.94 9.37
CA PRO A 63 -28.89 21.28 8.80
C PRO A 63 -28.07 21.24 7.50
N GLU A 64 -28.57 21.88 6.45
CA GLU A 64 -27.83 22.06 5.21
C GLU A 64 -26.58 22.88 5.51
N TYR A 65 -25.46 22.20 5.73
CA TYR A 65 -24.17 22.85 5.73
C TYR A 65 -23.90 23.27 4.29
N ASP A 66 -23.66 24.56 4.08
CA ASP A 66 -23.14 25.10 2.82
C ASP A 66 -21.97 24.23 2.40
N GLN A 67 -22.22 23.35 1.45
CA GLN A 67 -21.17 22.51 0.92
C GLN A 67 -20.15 23.47 0.35
N LYS A 68 -18.90 23.33 0.79
CA LYS A 68 -17.79 24.01 0.14
C LYS A 68 -17.87 23.58 -1.32
N LYS A 69 -18.44 24.44 -2.18
CA LYS A 69 -18.50 24.22 -3.61
C LYS A 69 -17.11 23.76 -3.97
N ARG A 70 -16.97 22.54 -4.49
CA ARG A 70 -15.70 22.07 -5.01
C ARG A 70 -15.28 23.20 -5.93
N GLN A 71 -14.21 23.91 -5.57
CA GLN A 71 -13.75 25.02 -6.38
C GLN A 71 -13.69 24.46 -7.79
N ASP A 72 -14.41 25.09 -8.72
CA ASP A 72 -14.46 24.64 -10.11
C ASP A 72 -13.03 24.34 -10.48
N VAL A 73 -12.72 23.05 -10.62
CA VAL A 73 -11.38 22.62 -10.96
C VAL A 73 -11.25 23.09 -12.40
N TYR A 74 -10.67 24.27 -12.58
CA TYR A 74 -10.37 24.83 -13.87
C TYR A 74 -9.44 23.85 -14.55
N TYR A 75 -10.02 22.93 -15.32
CA TYR A 75 -9.28 22.17 -16.30
C TYR A 75 -8.82 23.20 -17.31
N ALA A 76 -7.54 23.55 -17.27
CA ALA A 76 -6.94 24.33 -18.34
C ALA A 76 -7.17 23.54 -19.64
N ASP A 77 -7.58 24.23 -20.71
CA ASP A 77 -7.61 23.64 -22.04
C ASP A 77 -6.17 23.34 -22.46
N ILE A 78 -5.75 22.10 -22.22
CA ILE A 78 -4.44 21.58 -22.57
C ILE A 78 -4.46 21.31 -24.07
N ASP A 79 -3.83 22.18 -24.87
CA ASP A 79 -3.61 21.90 -26.29
C ASP A 79 -2.72 20.66 -26.44
N PRO A 80 -3.22 19.55 -27.00
CA PRO A 80 -2.44 18.32 -27.13
C PRO A 80 -1.16 18.52 -27.95
N ARG A 81 -1.10 19.50 -28.86
CA ARG A 81 0.13 19.77 -29.65
C ARG A 81 1.27 20.33 -28.81
N THR A 82 0.94 21.11 -27.78
CA THR A 82 1.93 21.73 -26.89
C THR A 82 2.34 20.78 -25.77
N HIS A 83 1.40 19.97 -25.29
CA HIS A 83 1.59 19.14 -24.11
C HIS A 83 2.00 17.69 -24.42
N TRP A 84 2.00 17.26 -25.68
CA TRP A 84 2.52 15.94 -26.02
C TRP A 84 4.04 15.86 -25.82
N THR A 85 4.50 14.70 -25.36
CA THR A 85 5.93 14.43 -25.25
C THR A 85 6.58 14.43 -26.63
N ARG A 86 7.51 15.35 -26.86
CA ARG A 86 8.39 15.34 -28.04
C ARG A 86 9.27 14.08 -28.04
N PRO A 87 9.62 13.53 -29.22
CA PRO A 87 10.58 12.44 -29.30
C PRO A 87 11.88 12.84 -28.62
N ARG A 88 12.42 11.95 -27.79
CA ARG A 88 13.72 12.11 -27.11
C ARG A 88 14.76 11.25 -27.81
N SER A 89 16.04 11.55 -27.60
CA SER A 89 17.14 10.73 -28.10
C SER A 89 17.21 9.39 -27.37
N ASP A 90 17.78 8.37 -28.01
CA ASP A 90 17.98 7.04 -27.41
C ASP A 90 18.84 7.11 -26.14
N ASP A 91 19.83 7.99 -26.11
CA ASP A 91 20.66 8.22 -24.92
C ASP A 91 19.85 8.73 -23.73
N TRP A 92 18.82 9.54 -23.97
CA TRP A 92 17.93 10.01 -22.91
C TRP A 92 17.13 8.85 -22.33
N TYR A 93 16.63 7.95 -23.18
CA TYR A 93 15.89 6.76 -22.74
C TYR A 93 16.78 5.82 -21.93
N ARG A 94 18.02 5.56 -22.38
CA ARG A 94 18.99 4.74 -21.65
C ARG A 94 19.28 5.28 -20.26
N LYS A 95 19.59 6.59 -20.16
CA LYS A 95 19.83 7.26 -18.87
C LYS A 95 18.61 7.19 -17.95
N LYS A 96 17.40 7.34 -18.50
CA LYS A 96 16.17 7.25 -17.71
C LYS A 96 15.87 5.84 -17.24
N GLU A 97 16.17 4.83 -18.06
CA GLU A 97 16.02 3.45 -17.65
C GLU A 97 16.97 3.11 -16.49
N GLU A 98 18.23 3.54 -16.58
CA GLU A 98 19.22 3.39 -15.50
C GLU A 98 18.77 4.08 -14.22
N GLU A 99 18.23 5.30 -14.31
CA GLU A 99 17.68 6.03 -13.16
C GLU A 99 16.51 5.28 -12.49
N ILE A 100 15.54 4.79 -13.29
CA ILE A 100 14.39 4.04 -12.79
C ILE A 100 14.84 2.73 -12.14
N ARG A 101 15.82 2.05 -12.75
CA ARG A 101 16.41 0.83 -12.23
C ARG A 101 17.13 1.07 -10.90
N ALA A 102 17.93 2.14 -10.82
CA ALA A 102 18.66 2.54 -9.62
C ALA A 102 17.74 2.95 -8.47
N ARG A 103 16.62 3.63 -8.76
CA ARG A 103 15.60 3.99 -7.76
C ARG A 103 14.98 2.76 -7.10
N GLY A 104 14.92 1.65 -7.83
CA GLY A 104 14.29 0.42 -7.40
C GLY A 104 12.75 0.50 -7.39
N GLY A 105 12.11 -0.66 -7.33
CA GLY A 105 10.65 -0.76 -7.37
C GLY A 105 9.96 -0.28 -6.07
N ARG A 106 8.62 -0.38 -6.06
CA ARG A 106 7.74 0.00 -4.93
C ARG A 106 8.20 -0.50 -3.54
N LYS A 107 8.94 -1.62 -3.49
CA LYS A 107 9.41 -2.26 -2.25
C LYS A 107 10.89 -2.05 -1.95
N ALA A 108 11.67 -1.39 -2.81
CA ALA A 108 13.10 -1.18 -2.60
C ALA A 108 13.42 -0.31 -1.37
N ASN A 109 12.46 0.53 -0.95
CA ASN A 109 12.57 1.35 0.27
C ASN A 109 11.68 0.84 1.41
N PHE A 110 11.04 -0.32 1.25
CA PHE A 110 10.24 -0.92 2.30
C PHE A 110 11.16 -1.30 3.46
N GLY A 111 10.85 -0.83 4.67
CA GLY A 111 11.67 -1.09 5.85
C GLY A 111 12.90 -0.20 6.03
N LYS A 112 13.32 0.59 5.02
CA LYS A 112 14.46 1.53 5.20
C LYS A 112 14.18 2.60 6.25
N ALA A 113 12.93 3.08 6.36
CA ALA A 113 12.55 4.01 7.42
C ALA A 113 12.66 3.36 8.82
N ALA A 114 12.17 2.13 8.97
CA ALA A 114 12.29 1.38 10.21
C ALA A 114 13.75 1.06 10.57
N GLN A 115 14.57 0.74 9.56
CA GLN A 115 16.00 0.53 9.71
C GLN A 115 16.69 1.81 10.20
N ARG A 116 16.43 2.95 9.57
CA ARG A 116 16.98 4.24 10.01
C ARG A 116 16.56 4.60 11.43
N MET A 117 15.29 4.39 11.78
CA MET A 117 14.83 4.60 13.16
C MET A 117 15.54 3.66 14.15
N ARG A 118 15.83 2.41 13.75
CA ARG A 118 16.59 1.48 14.58
C ARG A 118 18.05 1.93 14.74
N GLU A 119 18.69 2.35 13.66
CA GLU A 119 20.07 2.87 13.68
C GLU A 119 20.16 4.13 14.54
N GLN A 120 19.18 5.04 14.42
CA GLN A 120 19.07 6.22 15.26
C GLN A 120 18.98 5.84 16.75
N ARG A 121 18.07 4.91 17.10
CA ARG A 121 17.93 4.43 18.49
C ARG A 121 19.17 3.70 19.03
N LEU A 122 19.99 3.12 18.16
CA LEU A 122 21.23 2.45 18.55
C LEU A 122 22.39 3.43 18.75
N ASN A 123 22.38 4.55 18.04
CA ASN A 123 23.38 5.60 18.15
C ASN A 123 23.03 6.64 19.23
N GLU A 124 21.78 6.68 19.68
CA GLU A 124 21.36 7.44 20.85
C GLU A 124 21.85 6.71 22.11
N ASP A 125 22.82 7.30 22.81
CA ASP A 125 23.27 6.77 24.08
C ASP A 125 22.09 6.84 25.09
N PRO A 126 21.71 5.71 25.72
CA PRO A 126 20.55 5.65 26.60
C PRO A 126 20.71 6.48 27.87
N ASP A 127 21.92 6.99 28.14
CA ASP A 127 22.25 7.82 29.30
C ASP A 127 22.54 9.29 28.92
N ALA A 128 22.61 9.63 27.62
CA ALA A 128 22.85 11.00 27.17
C ALA A 128 21.73 11.99 27.58
N TRP A 129 20.53 11.49 27.88
CA TRP A 129 19.48 12.32 28.45
C TRP A 129 19.82 12.80 29.85
N GLU A 130 20.57 12.04 30.66
CA GLU A 130 20.99 12.43 32.02
C GLU A 130 21.93 13.64 31.99
N GLU A 131 22.83 13.67 31.00
CA GLU A 131 23.80 14.76 30.79
C GLU A 131 23.14 16.04 30.25
N SER A 132 21.99 15.92 29.58
CA SER A 132 21.24 17.06 29.05
C SER A 132 20.33 17.76 30.08
N LEU A 133 20.25 17.23 31.31
CA LEU A 133 19.40 17.79 32.35
C LEU A 133 20.01 19.06 32.96
N PRO A 134 19.18 20.05 33.35
CA PRO A 134 19.68 21.22 34.09
C PRO A 134 20.38 20.84 35.40
N ASP A 135 21.45 21.54 35.75
CA ASP A 135 22.29 21.28 36.94
C ASP A 135 21.49 21.09 38.24
N ARG A 136 20.40 21.83 38.41
CA ARG A 136 19.49 21.70 39.56
C ARG A 136 18.92 20.28 39.71
N VAL A 137 18.59 19.65 38.59
CA VAL A 137 18.00 18.31 38.53
C VAL A 137 19.10 17.28 38.71
N GLN A 138 20.27 17.47 38.08
CA GLN A 138 21.43 16.59 38.22
C GLN A 138 21.95 16.53 39.67
N ASN A 139 21.99 17.67 40.36
CA ASN A 139 22.47 17.74 41.75
C ASN A 139 21.47 17.17 42.79
N ASN A 140 20.29 16.71 42.36
CA ASN A 140 19.28 16.14 43.26
C ASN A 140 18.98 14.68 42.90
N GLU A 141 19.52 13.77 43.69
CA GLU A 141 19.38 12.31 43.49
C GLU A 141 17.91 11.85 43.50
N ALA A 142 17.04 12.50 44.28
CA ALA A 142 15.62 12.15 44.31
C ALA A 142 14.91 12.49 42.99
N TRP A 143 15.31 13.59 42.34
CA TRP A 143 14.78 13.99 41.04
C TRP A 143 15.35 13.15 39.91
N LEU A 144 16.65 12.84 39.93
CA LEU A 144 17.25 11.88 38.99
C LEU A 144 16.62 10.49 39.11
N GLY A 145 16.40 10.00 40.34
CA GLY A 145 15.73 8.72 40.59
C GLY A 145 14.30 8.69 40.04
N ALA A 146 13.54 9.78 40.22
CA ALA A 146 12.20 9.91 39.66
C ALA A 146 12.20 9.93 38.12
N MET A 147 13.18 10.62 37.51
CA MET A 147 13.32 10.66 36.05
C MET A 147 13.75 9.30 35.47
N ARG A 148 14.69 8.58 36.10
CA ARG A 148 15.05 7.20 35.72
C ARG A 148 13.86 6.26 35.82
N TRP A 149 13.06 6.39 36.89
CA TRP A 149 11.84 5.61 37.05
C TRP A 149 10.82 5.93 35.95
N LEU A 150 10.62 7.21 35.59
CA LEU A 150 9.71 7.62 34.52
C LEU A 150 10.14 7.08 33.16
N HIS A 151 11.43 7.20 32.81
CA HIS A 151 11.98 6.64 31.57
C HIS A 151 11.92 5.10 31.53
N SER A 152 11.98 4.42 32.68
CA SER A 152 11.79 2.97 32.76
C SER A 152 10.33 2.53 32.52
N GLN A 153 9.35 3.43 32.71
CA GLN A 153 7.92 3.16 32.55
C GLN A 153 7.40 3.41 31.13
N GLU A 154 8.11 4.16 30.28
CA GLU A 154 7.67 4.37 28.90
C GLU A 154 7.68 3.04 28.11
N PRO A 155 6.50 2.53 27.69
CA PRO A 155 6.38 1.19 27.10
C PRO A 155 6.80 1.12 25.63
N GLY A 156 7.74 1.97 25.18
CA GLY A 156 8.11 2.14 23.77
C GLY A 156 9.54 1.75 23.38
N THR A 157 10.48 1.69 24.33
CA THR A 157 11.92 1.73 23.99
C THR A 157 12.74 0.54 24.49
N GLN A 158 12.15 -0.37 25.28
CA GLN A 158 12.84 -1.61 25.63
C GLN A 158 12.64 -2.66 24.52
N PRO A 159 13.71 -3.18 23.87
CA PRO A 159 13.57 -4.46 23.20
C PRO A 159 13.18 -5.46 24.29
N ARG A 160 11.93 -5.94 24.24
CA ARG A 160 11.54 -7.12 25.02
C ARG A 160 12.49 -8.25 24.65
N VAL A 161 13.53 -8.45 25.46
CA VAL A 161 14.29 -9.69 25.46
C VAL A 161 13.35 -10.72 26.09
N ASN A 162 12.47 -11.30 25.26
CA ASN A 162 11.75 -12.51 25.63
C ASN A 162 12.81 -13.60 25.87
N PRO A 163 12.97 -14.16 27.07
CA PRO A 163 13.91 -15.27 27.30
C PRO A 163 13.45 -16.60 26.67
N GLN A 164 12.46 -16.58 25.76
CA GLN A 164 11.71 -17.75 25.31
C GLN A 164 11.83 -18.04 23.81
N ALA A 165 12.89 -17.57 23.15
CA ALA A 165 13.12 -17.83 21.73
C ALA A 165 14.42 -18.60 21.44
N ASN A 166 14.81 -19.54 22.32
CA ASN A 166 15.74 -20.63 21.98
C ASN A 166 14.98 -21.93 21.67
N GLY A 167 13.78 -21.80 21.08
CA GLY A 167 13.13 -22.90 20.39
C GLY A 167 13.64 -22.90 18.96
N HIS A 168 14.42 -23.92 18.60
CA HIS A 168 14.73 -24.25 17.21
C HIS A 168 13.39 -24.59 16.51
N VAL A 169 12.66 -23.57 16.03
CA VAL A 169 11.44 -23.77 15.26
C VAL A 169 11.91 -24.25 13.88
N SER A 170 11.90 -25.56 13.69
CA SER A 170 11.98 -26.15 12.36
C SER A 170 11.00 -25.43 11.44
N PRO A 171 11.43 -24.96 10.25
CA PRO A 171 10.53 -24.30 9.34
C PRO A 171 9.34 -25.22 9.05
N PRO A 172 8.09 -24.72 9.09
CA PRO A 172 6.93 -25.53 8.76
C PRO A 172 7.13 -26.14 7.37
N PRO A 173 6.73 -27.41 7.15
CA PRO A 173 6.98 -28.09 5.89
C PRO A 173 6.42 -27.23 4.76
N VAL A 174 7.32 -26.77 3.89
CA VAL A 174 6.99 -25.97 2.71
C VAL A 174 6.04 -26.82 1.87
N ARG A 175 4.74 -26.50 1.94
CA ARG A 175 3.75 -27.05 1.01
C ARG A 175 4.24 -26.72 -0.39
N LYS A 176 4.66 -27.75 -1.14
CA LYS A 176 4.95 -27.64 -2.57
C LYS A 176 3.78 -26.88 -3.21
N LYS A 177 4.04 -25.68 -3.74
CA LYS A 177 3.01 -24.88 -4.42
C LYS A 177 2.41 -25.78 -5.50
N ARG A 178 1.13 -26.12 -5.38
CA ARG A 178 0.40 -26.72 -6.51
C ARG A 178 0.53 -25.75 -7.67
N ALA A 179 1.00 -26.24 -8.82
CA ALA A 179 1.07 -25.46 -10.03
C ALA A 179 -0.29 -24.79 -10.27
N TYR A 180 -0.27 -23.47 -10.39
CA TYR A 180 -1.47 -22.69 -10.68
C TYR A 180 -1.93 -23.05 -12.10
N ARG A 181 -2.90 -23.97 -12.22
CA ARG A 181 -3.66 -24.12 -13.47
C ARG A 181 -4.62 -22.93 -13.56
N ARG A 182 -4.33 -21.98 -14.47
CA ARG A 182 -5.34 -21.00 -14.91
C ARG A 182 -6.57 -21.78 -15.36
N ARG A 183 -7.69 -21.62 -14.65
CA ARG A 183 -8.91 -22.41 -14.84
C ARG A 183 -9.62 -22.16 -16.19
N ASN A 184 -9.19 -21.15 -16.95
CA ASN A 184 -9.83 -20.74 -18.20
C ASN A 184 -8.79 -20.53 -19.32
N GLN A 185 -8.11 -21.60 -19.76
CA GLN A 185 -7.46 -21.58 -21.08
C GLN A 185 -8.37 -22.33 -22.04
N VAL A 186 -9.09 -21.59 -22.88
CA VAL A 186 -9.71 -22.12 -24.09
C VAL A 186 -8.58 -22.38 -25.07
N ALA A 187 -8.50 -23.60 -25.61
CA ALA A 187 -7.56 -23.93 -26.66
C ALA A 187 -7.91 -23.11 -27.90
N VAL A 188 -7.11 -22.09 -28.19
CA VAL A 188 -7.13 -21.41 -29.49
C VAL A 188 -6.41 -22.33 -30.46
N PRO A 189 -7.03 -22.79 -31.56
CA PRO A 189 -6.34 -23.58 -32.56
C PRO A 189 -5.17 -22.76 -33.13
N LYS A 190 -4.01 -23.40 -33.19
CA LYS A 190 -2.83 -22.89 -33.89
C LYS A 190 -3.23 -22.64 -35.34
N VAL A 191 -3.25 -21.37 -35.76
CA VAL A 191 -3.27 -21.02 -37.17
C VAL A 191 -1.89 -21.36 -37.70
N GLU A 192 -1.81 -22.36 -38.56
CA GLU A 192 -0.62 -22.71 -39.32
C GLU A 192 -0.32 -21.52 -40.24
N THR A 193 0.73 -20.77 -39.92
CA THR A 193 1.33 -19.80 -40.84
C THR A 193 2.07 -20.58 -41.92
N GLU A 194 1.40 -20.78 -43.05
CA GLU A 194 2.05 -21.02 -44.34
C GLU A 194 2.99 -19.84 -44.66
N PRO A 195 4.17 -20.09 -45.25
CA PRO A 195 5.13 -19.05 -45.60
C PRO A 195 4.66 -18.30 -46.85
N ILE A 196 4.24 -17.06 -46.68
CA ILE A 196 4.02 -16.15 -47.82
C ILE A 196 5.32 -15.39 -48.04
N ASP A 197 6.06 -15.84 -49.05
CA ASP A 197 7.04 -15.05 -49.78
C ASP A 197 6.44 -13.68 -50.14
N ALA A 198 7.02 -12.61 -49.61
CA ALA A 198 6.85 -11.27 -50.16
C ALA A 198 8.16 -10.47 -50.01
N PRO A 199 8.62 -9.81 -51.10
CA PRO A 199 9.98 -9.32 -51.24
C PRO A 199 10.29 -8.08 -50.40
N ALA A 200 11.57 -7.98 -50.04
CA ALA A 200 12.19 -6.85 -49.36
C ALA A 200 11.77 -5.51 -49.99
N ARG A 201 11.19 -4.64 -49.17
CA ARG A 201 11.04 -3.22 -49.50
C ARG A 201 12.41 -2.56 -49.52
N LEU A 202 12.95 -2.38 -50.72
CA LEU A 202 13.97 -1.40 -51.05
C LEU A 202 13.53 -0.03 -50.52
N ASN A 203 14.22 0.47 -49.51
CA ASN A 203 14.12 1.88 -49.14
C ASN A 203 14.76 2.69 -50.27
N SER A 204 13.91 3.42 -50.98
CA SER A 204 14.31 4.42 -51.96
C SER A 204 15.04 5.55 -51.21
N GLU A 205 16.36 5.61 -51.40
CA GLU A 205 17.19 6.76 -51.10
C GLU A 205 16.74 7.92 -52.01
N MET A 206 15.83 8.76 -51.52
CA MET A 206 15.62 10.08 -52.12
C MET A 206 16.70 11.01 -51.62
N SER A 207 17.60 11.35 -52.55
CA SER A 207 18.60 12.41 -52.46
C SER A 207 18.02 13.67 -51.84
N ILE A 208 18.53 14.07 -50.67
CA ILE A 208 18.36 15.42 -50.14
C ILE A 208 19.55 16.22 -50.68
N SER A 209 19.24 17.09 -51.64
CA SER A 209 20.13 18.14 -52.13
C SER A 209 20.54 19.07 -50.98
N GLU A 210 21.85 19.20 -50.85
CA GLU A 210 22.63 20.17 -50.08
C GLU A 210 22.12 21.62 -50.22
N PRO A 211 21.89 22.36 -49.12
CA PRO A 211 21.75 23.82 -49.19
C PRO A 211 23.05 24.54 -48.78
N GLU A 212 23.52 25.41 -49.67
CA GLU A 212 24.66 26.31 -49.49
C GLU A 212 24.62 27.17 -48.21
N PRO A 213 25.80 27.55 -47.66
CA PRO A 213 25.89 28.45 -46.51
C PRO A 213 25.67 29.92 -46.90
N ARG A 214 24.59 30.51 -46.38
CA ARG A 214 24.36 31.97 -46.43
C ARG A 214 25.25 32.71 -45.43
N ASN A 215 26.24 33.41 -45.99
CA ASN A 215 26.73 34.76 -45.65
C ASN A 215 26.68 35.22 -44.18
N ALA A 216 27.85 35.21 -43.53
CA ALA A 216 28.10 35.90 -42.27
C ALA A 216 28.13 37.43 -42.47
N ALA A 217 27.21 38.13 -41.82
CA ALA A 217 27.18 39.58 -41.77
C ALA A 217 28.23 40.13 -40.79
N ARG A 218 28.99 41.10 -41.29
CA ARG A 218 30.00 41.93 -40.63
C ARG A 218 29.52 42.52 -39.30
N THR A 219 30.25 42.25 -38.22
CA THR A 219 30.28 43.08 -37.01
C THR A 219 31.43 44.09 -37.13
N LYS A 220 31.10 45.39 -37.12
CA LYS A 220 32.08 46.47 -36.93
C LYS A 220 32.27 46.72 -35.42
N PRO A 221 33.49 46.98 -34.93
CA PRO A 221 33.69 47.42 -33.56
C PRO A 221 33.37 48.91 -33.41
N PHE A 222 32.67 49.24 -32.33
CA PHE A 222 32.55 50.61 -31.81
C PHE A 222 33.89 51.01 -31.17
N ALA A 223 34.34 52.22 -31.49
CA ALA A 223 35.31 52.99 -30.72
C ALA A 223 34.55 54.03 -29.88
#